data_AF-A0A2K5ZEY4-F1
#
_entry.id   AF-A0A2K5ZEY4-F1
#
_cell.length_a   1.000
_cell.length_b   1.000
_cell.length_c   1.000
_cell.angle_alpha   90.00
_cell.angle_beta   90.00
_cell.angle_gamma   90.00
#
_symmetry.space_group_name_H-M   'P 1'
#
loop_
_entity.id
_entity.type
_entity.pdbx_description
1 polymer ?
#
loop_
_entity_poly.entity_id
_entity_poly.type
_entity_poly.pdbx_seq_one_letter_code
_entity_poly.pdbx_strand_id
1 'polypeptide(L)'
;RVREDDPQKEILRALKAKCCEEELDFRAVVMDEVVLTIEQGNLGLRINGEVPTPWVQSDSDITVLRHLEKMGYRLMNRPQAILNCINKFWTFQELAGHGVPLLDTFSYGGHENFANMIDEAEVLEFPMVVKNTRGHRGKAVFLAQDKHHLADLSHLIHHEAPYLFQKYVKESHGRDVRVIVVGGRVVGTMLRCSTDGRMQSNCSLGGVGMMCSLIEQGKQLAIQVSNILGMDVCGIDLLMKDDGSFCVCEANANVGLDVAGIIADYAASLLSSGRLTRRMSLLSVVSTASETSELGPPASTAVDNMSASSSSVDSDPETEGELLTKLPGGLFNMNQLLANEIKLLVD
;
A
#
# COMPACT_ATOMS: atom_id res chain seq x y z
N ARG A 1 -0.59 -16.21 2.77
CA ARG A 1 -1.79 -16.52 3.59
C ARG A 1 -2.26 -15.27 4.33
N VAL A 2 -3.48 -14.80 4.08
CA VAL A 2 -4.04 -13.55 4.63
C VAL A 2 -5.00 -13.88 5.79
N ARG A 3 -4.81 -13.29 6.97
CA ARG A 3 -5.67 -13.49 8.17
C ARG A 3 -7.05 -12.86 7.97
N GLU A 4 -8.02 -13.11 8.84
CA GLU A 4 -9.41 -12.65 8.63
C GLU A 4 -9.56 -11.13 8.78
N ASP A 5 -8.83 -10.54 9.72
CA ASP A 5 -8.82 -9.12 10.05
C ASP A 5 -7.73 -8.32 9.30
N ASP A 6 -7.37 -8.77 8.09
CA ASP A 6 -6.37 -8.08 7.26
C ASP A 6 -7.04 -7.03 6.36
N PRO A 7 -6.63 -5.74 6.37
CA PRO A 7 -7.20 -4.69 5.51
C PRO A 7 -7.18 -5.03 4.01
N GLN A 8 -6.29 -5.92 3.56
CA GLN A 8 -6.30 -6.40 2.18
C GLN A 8 -7.60 -7.15 1.81
N LYS A 9 -8.28 -7.80 2.78
CA LYS A 9 -9.59 -8.44 2.56
C LYS A 9 -10.72 -7.42 2.39
N GLU A 10 -10.62 -6.25 3.01
CA GLU A 10 -11.61 -5.18 2.86
C GLU A 10 -11.48 -4.54 1.47
N ILE A 11 -10.25 -4.24 1.04
CA ILE A 11 -9.95 -3.79 -0.32
C ILE A 11 -10.44 -4.82 -1.36
N LEU A 12 -10.21 -6.12 -1.12
CA LEU A 12 -10.72 -7.19 -1.99
C LEU A 12 -12.26 -7.26 -2.06
N ARG A 13 -12.96 -7.12 -0.93
CA ARG A 13 -14.43 -7.06 -0.88
C ARG A 13 -14.94 -5.84 -1.65
N ALA A 14 -14.35 -4.67 -1.45
CA ALA A 14 -14.74 -3.42 -2.10
C ALA A 14 -14.52 -3.47 -3.61
N LEU A 15 -13.36 -3.97 -4.08
CA LEU A 15 -13.08 -4.18 -5.50
C LEU A 15 -14.12 -5.12 -6.14
N LYS A 16 -14.43 -6.26 -5.51
CA LYS A 16 -15.44 -7.19 -6.02
C LYS A 16 -16.84 -6.55 -6.07
N ALA A 17 -17.22 -5.76 -5.05
CA ALA A 17 -18.49 -5.05 -5.03
C ALA A 17 -18.58 -4.00 -6.15
N LYS A 18 -17.52 -3.19 -6.33
CA LYS A 18 -17.43 -2.15 -7.36
C LYS A 18 -17.47 -2.73 -8.78
N CYS A 19 -16.77 -3.84 -9.01
CA CYS A 19 -16.85 -4.52 -10.30
C CYS A 19 -18.24 -5.12 -10.59
N CYS A 20 -18.97 -5.54 -9.56
CA CYS A 20 -20.37 -5.95 -9.69
C CYS A 20 -21.30 -4.76 -10.02
N GLU A 21 -21.03 -3.58 -9.46
CA GLU A 21 -21.78 -2.33 -9.73
C GLU A 21 -21.57 -1.80 -11.15
N GLU A 22 -20.33 -1.83 -11.67
CA GLU A 22 -19.96 -1.29 -12.99
C GLU A 22 -19.98 -2.32 -14.15
N GLU A 23 -20.54 -3.50 -13.94
CA GLU A 23 -20.57 -4.62 -14.91
C GLU A 23 -19.16 -4.97 -15.46
N LEU A 24 -18.19 -5.14 -14.55
CA LEU A 24 -16.79 -5.44 -14.84
C LEU A 24 -16.41 -6.87 -14.43
N ASP A 25 -15.71 -7.58 -15.32
CA ASP A 25 -15.10 -8.87 -14.98
C ASP A 25 -14.07 -8.72 -13.85
N PHE A 26 -14.28 -9.47 -12.75
CA PHE A 26 -13.38 -9.48 -11.61
C PHE A 26 -12.82 -10.88 -11.33
N ARG A 27 -11.48 -10.99 -11.26
CA ARG A 27 -10.78 -12.20 -10.84
C ARG A 27 -9.75 -11.87 -9.76
N ALA A 28 -9.90 -12.49 -8.59
CA ALA A 28 -8.81 -12.59 -7.62
C ALA A 28 -7.88 -13.75 -8.01
N VAL A 29 -6.58 -13.57 -7.78
CA VAL A 29 -5.53 -14.57 -8.04
C VAL A 29 -4.49 -14.43 -6.93
N VAL A 30 -3.98 -15.54 -6.40
CA VAL A 30 -2.85 -15.56 -5.46
C VAL A 30 -1.55 -15.63 -6.25
N MET A 31 -0.47 -14.95 -5.82
CA MET A 31 0.80 -14.93 -6.57
C MET A 31 1.36 -16.36 -6.82
N ASP A 32 1.12 -17.30 -5.90
CA ASP A 32 1.52 -18.71 -6.00
C ASP A 32 0.71 -19.53 -7.05
N GLU A 33 -0.35 -18.94 -7.63
CA GLU A 33 -1.11 -19.51 -8.76
C GLU A 33 -0.60 -18.97 -10.12
N VAL A 34 0.31 -17.98 -10.11
CA VAL A 34 0.75 -17.23 -11.29
C VAL A 34 2.06 -17.79 -11.85
N VAL A 35 1.97 -18.48 -12.98
CA VAL A 35 3.14 -18.90 -13.76
C VAL A 35 3.44 -17.85 -14.84
N LEU A 36 4.53 -17.13 -14.66
CA LEU A 36 5.11 -16.23 -15.66
C LEU A 36 5.90 -17.08 -16.67
N THR A 37 5.73 -16.86 -17.98
CA THR A 37 6.53 -17.54 -19.01
C THR A 37 7.21 -16.56 -19.97
N ILE A 38 8.37 -16.95 -20.48
CA ILE A 38 9.00 -16.31 -21.64
C ILE A 38 9.21 -17.41 -22.68
N GLU A 39 8.31 -17.48 -23.66
CA GLU A 39 8.26 -18.57 -24.64
C GLU A 39 8.43 -17.99 -26.06
N GLN A 40 9.44 -18.50 -26.78
CA GLN A 40 9.83 -18.01 -28.11
C GLN A 40 10.12 -16.49 -28.14
N GLY A 41 10.57 -15.92 -27.00
CA GLY A 41 10.84 -14.49 -26.83
C GLY A 41 9.62 -13.64 -26.40
N ASN A 42 8.44 -14.23 -26.29
CA ASN A 42 7.20 -13.54 -25.94
C ASN A 42 6.86 -13.73 -24.45
N LEU A 43 6.28 -12.70 -23.82
CA LEU A 43 5.79 -12.77 -22.44
C LEU A 43 4.45 -13.52 -22.41
N GLY A 44 4.36 -14.56 -21.60
CA GLY A 44 3.15 -15.34 -21.35
C GLY A 44 2.76 -15.35 -19.87
N LEU A 45 1.49 -15.67 -19.62
CA LEU A 45 0.89 -15.76 -18.29
C LEU A 45 -0.01 -16.99 -18.25
N ARG A 46 0.19 -17.88 -17.28
CA ARG A 46 -0.71 -19.01 -17.01
C ARG A 46 -1.15 -18.93 -15.55
N ILE A 47 -2.45 -19.10 -15.31
CA ILE A 47 -3.02 -19.13 -13.95
C ILE A 47 -3.55 -20.53 -13.71
N ASN A 48 -2.70 -21.36 -13.11
CA ASN A 48 -2.92 -22.79 -12.89
C ASN A 48 -3.03 -23.06 -11.38
N GLY A 49 -3.63 -24.19 -10.99
CA GLY A 49 -3.73 -24.57 -9.57
C GLY A 49 -2.35 -24.72 -8.90
N GLU A 50 -2.27 -24.32 -7.63
CA GLU A 50 -1.10 -24.23 -6.75
C GLU A 50 0.24 -24.70 -7.34
N VAL A 51 1.08 -23.74 -7.76
CA VAL A 51 2.49 -24.01 -8.08
C VAL A 51 3.31 -23.67 -6.83
N PRO A 52 3.86 -24.66 -6.10
CA PRO A 52 4.53 -24.41 -4.84
C PRO A 52 5.81 -23.60 -5.07
N THR A 53 5.75 -22.31 -4.72
CA THR A 53 6.90 -21.41 -4.70
C THR A 53 7.89 -21.87 -3.62
N PRO A 54 9.16 -22.15 -3.95
CA PRO A 54 10.16 -22.45 -2.93
C PRO A 54 10.38 -21.21 -2.06
N TRP A 55 10.64 -21.43 -0.76
CA TRP A 55 10.66 -20.40 0.29
C TRP A 55 11.89 -19.47 0.27
N VAL A 56 12.22 -18.91 -0.90
CA VAL A 56 13.45 -18.13 -1.15
C VAL A 56 13.14 -16.89 -2.00
N GLN A 57 13.75 -15.76 -1.59
CA GLN A 57 13.74 -14.43 -2.21
C GLN A 57 12.55 -13.49 -1.89
N SER A 58 12.90 -12.22 -1.70
CA SER A 58 11.99 -11.08 -1.43
C SER A 58 11.36 -10.47 -2.69
N ASP A 59 11.74 -10.97 -3.87
CA ASP A 59 11.58 -10.26 -5.13
C ASP A 59 10.54 -10.94 -6.04
N SER A 60 9.86 -12.00 -5.56
CA SER A 60 8.80 -12.73 -6.27
C SER A 60 7.62 -11.83 -6.65
N ASP A 61 7.07 -11.10 -5.68
CA ASP A 61 5.98 -10.13 -5.88
C ASP A 61 6.37 -9.07 -6.93
N ILE A 62 7.58 -8.52 -6.81
CA ILE A 62 8.13 -7.54 -7.75
C ILE A 62 8.33 -8.14 -9.14
N THR A 63 8.68 -9.43 -9.24
CA THR A 63 8.84 -10.14 -10.52
C THR A 63 7.50 -10.31 -11.23
N VAL A 64 6.44 -10.72 -10.52
CA VAL A 64 5.07 -10.81 -11.08
C VAL A 64 4.60 -9.43 -11.53
N LEU A 65 4.73 -8.41 -10.69
CA LEU A 65 4.31 -7.05 -11.01
C LEU A 65 5.10 -6.46 -12.20
N ARG A 66 6.41 -6.67 -12.29
CA ARG A 66 7.21 -6.24 -13.46
C ARG A 66 6.80 -6.98 -14.74
N HIS A 67 6.49 -8.27 -14.66
CA HIS A 67 6.05 -9.04 -15.82
C HIS A 67 4.69 -8.55 -16.34
N LEU A 68 3.73 -8.32 -15.44
CA LEU A 68 2.42 -7.75 -15.79
C LEU A 68 2.53 -6.33 -16.37
N GLU A 69 3.38 -5.46 -15.80
CA GLU A 69 3.64 -4.13 -16.38
C GLU A 69 4.24 -4.24 -17.80
N LYS A 70 5.14 -5.19 -18.04
CA LYS A 70 5.74 -5.42 -19.38
C LYS A 70 4.77 -6.08 -20.38
N MET A 71 3.76 -6.81 -19.91
CA MET A 71 2.62 -7.25 -20.72
C MET A 71 1.59 -6.12 -20.99
N GLY A 72 1.79 -4.92 -20.42
CA GLY A 72 0.94 -3.75 -20.65
C GLY A 72 -0.23 -3.60 -19.69
N TYR A 73 -0.30 -4.38 -18.60
CA TYR A 73 -1.34 -4.22 -17.59
C TYR A 73 -1.14 -2.92 -16.78
N ARG A 74 -2.22 -2.17 -16.55
CA ARG A 74 -2.22 -1.04 -15.61
C ARG A 74 -2.24 -1.58 -14.18
N LEU A 75 -1.10 -1.47 -13.51
CA LEU A 75 -0.96 -1.81 -12.08
C LEU A 75 -1.14 -0.58 -11.18
N MET A 76 -1.58 -0.84 -9.95
CA MET A 76 -1.86 0.15 -8.90
C MET A 76 -1.40 -0.44 -7.56
N ASN A 77 -0.23 -0.09 -7.01
CA ASN A 77 0.81 0.79 -7.55
C ASN A 77 1.63 0.12 -8.66
N ARG A 78 2.44 0.90 -9.39
CA ARG A 78 3.45 0.37 -10.33
C ARG A 78 4.65 -0.26 -9.61
N PRO A 79 5.39 -1.20 -10.23
CA PRO A 79 6.51 -1.89 -9.58
C PRO A 79 7.63 -0.93 -9.16
N GLN A 80 7.94 0.08 -9.97
CA GLN A 80 8.95 1.09 -9.63
C GLN A 80 8.55 1.92 -8.41
N ALA A 81 7.30 2.35 -8.34
CA ALA A 81 6.78 3.15 -7.22
C ALA A 81 6.82 2.36 -5.90
N ILE A 82 6.52 1.05 -5.95
CA ILE A 82 6.66 0.13 -4.82
C ILE A 82 8.15 -0.01 -4.42
N LEU A 83 9.07 -0.18 -5.37
CA LEU A 83 10.51 -0.24 -5.10
C LEU A 83 11.02 1.04 -4.42
N ASN A 84 10.59 2.21 -4.89
CA ASN A 84 10.90 3.52 -4.30
C ASN A 84 10.44 3.64 -2.84
N CYS A 85 9.48 2.82 -2.38
CA CYS A 85 8.98 2.78 -0.99
C CYS A 85 9.50 1.60 -0.15
N ILE A 86 10.04 0.53 -0.77
CA ILE A 86 10.50 -0.68 -0.05
C ILE A 86 11.75 -0.42 0.81
N ASN A 87 12.58 0.55 0.41
CA ASN A 87 13.75 0.98 1.14
C ASN A 87 13.60 2.47 1.50
N LYS A 88 13.59 2.77 2.80
CA LYS A 88 13.41 4.13 3.34
C LYS A 88 14.47 5.11 2.84
N PHE A 89 15.70 4.65 2.60
CA PHE A 89 16.75 5.50 2.06
C PHE A 89 16.54 5.77 0.56
N TRP A 90 16.08 4.79 -0.22
CA TRP A 90 15.69 5.02 -1.62
C TRP A 90 14.53 6.03 -1.71
N THR A 91 13.55 5.97 -0.81
CA THR A 91 12.49 6.98 -0.71
C THR A 91 13.06 8.39 -0.50
N PHE A 92 14.07 8.53 0.35
CA PHE A 92 14.73 9.83 0.60
C PHE A 92 15.58 10.28 -0.61
N GLN A 93 16.21 9.36 -1.34
CA GLN A 93 16.97 9.67 -2.56
C GLN A 93 16.05 10.20 -3.69
N GLU A 94 14.87 9.61 -3.88
CA GLU A 94 13.90 10.08 -4.88
C GLU A 94 13.29 11.44 -4.49
N LEU A 95 13.06 11.69 -3.20
CA LEU A 95 12.52 12.96 -2.69
C LEU A 95 13.55 14.09 -2.58
N ALA A 96 14.86 13.77 -2.56
CA ALA A 96 15.92 14.76 -2.50
C ALA A 96 15.89 15.71 -3.71
N GLY A 97 16.32 16.96 -3.53
CA GLY A 97 16.31 17.99 -4.57
C GLY A 97 14.93 18.57 -4.93
N HIS A 98 13.83 17.85 -4.66
CA HIS A 98 12.47 18.26 -5.03
C HIS A 98 11.81 19.27 -4.07
N GLY A 99 12.57 19.92 -3.17
CA GLY A 99 12.06 20.88 -2.18
C GLY A 99 11.22 20.26 -1.06
N VAL A 100 11.20 18.93 -0.94
CA VAL A 100 10.50 18.17 0.11
C VAL A 100 11.24 18.33 1.45
N PRO A 101 10.58 18.70 2.56
CA PRO A 101 11.20 18.71 3.89
C PRO A 101 11.51 17.29 4.37
N LEU A 102 12.77 16.88 4.20
CA LEU A 102 13.32 15.62 4.69
C LEU A 102 14.02 15.80 6.05
N LEU A 103 14.37 14.67 6.67
CA LEU A 103 15.27 14.59 7.81
C LEU A 103 16.69 14.36 7.33
N ASP A 104 17.69 14.96 8.00
CA ASP A 104 19.10 14.62 7.76
C ASP A 104 19.29 13.12 8.01
N THR A 105 19.77 12.38 7.00
CA THR A 105 19.73 10.92 6.98
C THR A 105 20.99 10.35 6.34
N PHE A 106 21.69 9.50 7.09
CA PHE A 106 22.97 8.91 6.72
C PHE A 106 22.77 7.40 6.50
N SER A 107 23.22 6.89 5.36
CA SER A 107 23.24 5.45 5.04
C SER A 107 24.52 5.17 4.25
N TYR A 108 25.10 4.00 4.46
CA TYR A 108 26.43 3.65 3.96
C TYR A 108 26.36 2.44 3.01
N GLY A 109 27.31 2.33 2.08
CA GLY A 109 27.37 1.23 1.11
C GLY A 109 27.97 -0.08 1.62
N GLY A 110 28.61 -0.04 2.80
CA GLY A 110 29.15 -1.20 3.52
C GLY A 110 28.88 -1.04 5.01
N HIS A 111 28.86 -2.16 5.74
CA HIS A 111 28.44 -2.22 7.15
C HIS A 111 29.48 -2.90 8.07
N GLU A 112 30.67 -3.22 7.53
CA GLU A 112 31.72 -3.97 8.25
C GLU A 112 32.50 -3.13 9.29
N ASN A 113 32.41 -1.80 9.23
CA ASN A 113 33.01 -0.90 10.23
C ASN A 113 31.95 0.04 10.82
N PHE A 114 31.12 -0.51 11.71
CA PHE A 114 30.06 0.23 12.38
C PHE A 114 30.60 1.38 13.27
N ALA A 115 31.83 1.29 13.78
CA ALA A 115 32.43 2.36 14.59
C ALA A 115 32.61 3.66 13.77
N ASN A 116 33.22 3.58 12.59
CA ASN A 116 33.32 4.73 11.69
C ASN A 116 31.94 5.25 11.25
N MET A 117 30.94 4.37 11.10
CA MET A 117 29.57 4.77 10.74
C MET A 117 28.87 5.54 11.86
N ILE A 118 29.23 5.29 13.12
CA ILE A 118 28.83 6.12 14.27
C ILE A 118 29.54 7.48 14.21
N ASP A 119 30.87 7.48 14.05
CA ASP A 119 31.69 8.70 14.06
C ASP A 119 31.23 9.70 12.99
N GLU A 120 31.01 9.24 11.76
CA GLU A 120 30.49 10.05 10.64
C GLU A 120 29.02 10.49 10.86
N ALA A 121 28.24 9.77 11.67
CA ALA A 121 26.86 10.10 11.99
C ALA A 121 26.70 11.08 13.17
N GLU A 122 27.75 11.40 13.94
CA GLU A 122 27.65 12.31 15.10
C GLU A 122 27.14 13.71 14.72
N VAL A 123 27.31 14.13 13.46
CA VAL A 123 26.79 15.40 12.91
C VAL A 123 25.26 15.48 12.88
N LEU A 124 24.54 14.37 13.08
CA LEU A 124 23.09 14.35 13.28
C LEU A 124 22.67 14.83 14.68
N GLU A 125 23.62 14.89 15.62
CA GLU A 125 23.47 15.13 17.06
C GLU A 125 22.74 13.98 17.79
N PHE A 126 23.00 13.85 19.10
CA PHE A 126 22.30 12.88 19.96
C PHE A 126 21.17 13.57 20.75
N PRO A 127 20.03 12.89 21.01
CA PRO A 127 19.72 11.51 20.62
C PRO A 127 19.36 11.39 19.13
N MET A 128 19.67 10.25 18.49
CA MET A 128 19.44 10.01 17.06
C MET A 128 18.66 8.72 16.80
N VAL A 129 17.98 8.66 15.64
CA VAL A 129 17.14 7.51 15.25
C VAL A 129 17.93 6.54 14.38
N VAL A 130 17.95 5.27 14.75
CA VAL A 130 18.53 4.17 13.97
C VAL A 130 17.40 3.34 13.37
N LYS A 131 17.41 3.10 12.05
CA LYS A 131 16.39 2.25 11.40
C LYS A 131 17.04 1.25 10.44
N ASN A 132 16.47 0.05 10.34
CA ASN A 132 16.70 -0.79 9.17
C ASN A 132 16.05 -0.14 7.93
N THR A 133 16.82 -0.05 6.83
CA THR A 133 16.35 0.48 5.54
C THR A 133 15.11 -0.25 5.03
N ARG A 134 15.09 -1.58 5.14
CA ARG A 134 13.94 -2.45 4.83
C ARG A 134 13.18 -2.84 6.10
N GLY A 135 11.93 -3.30 5.94
CA GLY A 135 11.07 -3.72 7.05
C GLY A 135 10.07 -2.66 7.51
N HIS A 136 9.03 -3.12 8.22
CA HIS A 136 7.76 -2.41 8.47
C HIS A 136 7.28 -2.58 9.92
N ARG A 137 6.19 -1.88 10.31
CA ARG A 137 5.51 -1.98 11.63
C ARG A 137 6.41 -1.61 12.84
N GLY A 138 7.36 -0.69 12.65
CA GLY A 138 8.21 -0.16 13.72
C GLY A 138 9.27 -1.12 14.28
N LYS A 139 9.41 -2.33 13.71
CA LYS A 139 10.47 -3.27 14.07
C LYS A 139 11.82 -2.75 13.58
N ALA A 140 12.88 -2.95 14.38
CA ALA A 140 14.23 -2.43 14.11
C ALA A 140 14.28 -0.91 13.86
N VAL A 141 13.55 -0.15 14.69
CA VAL A 141 13.64 1.31 14.83
C VAL A 141 14.01 1.60 16.29
N PHE A 142 15.11 2.31 16.53
CA PHE A 142 15.65 2.60 17.86
C PHE A 142 15.96 4.09 18.02
N LEU A 143 15.98 4.58 19.26
CA LEU A 143 16.41 5.93 19.62
C LEU A 143 17.66 5.84 20.49
N ALA A 144 18.82 6.03 19.87
CA ALA A 144 20.10 6.02 20.58
C ALA A 144 20.26 7.33 21.34
N GLN A 145 20.51 7.25 22.64
CA GLN A 145 20.60 8.41 23.52
C GLN A 145 21.97 9.09 23.48
N ASP A 146 23.01 8.31 23.18
CA ASP A 146 24.41 8.71 23.14
C ASP A 146 25.22 7.67 22.34
N LYS A 147 26.52 7.93 22.18
CA LYS A 147 27.46 7.09 21.43
C LYS A 147 27.61 5.66 21.99
N HIS A 148 27.56 5.49 23.30
CA HIS A 148 27.69 4.18 23.94
C HIS A 148 26.44 3.35 23.74
N HIS A 149 25.26 3.93 23.95
CA HIS A 149 23.99 3.27 23.64
C HIS A 149 23.91 2.91 22.14
N LEU A 150 24.46 3.73 21.24
CA LEU A 150 24.54 3.39 19.82
C LEU A 150 25.49 2.23 19.51
N ALA A 151 26.62 2.15 20.21
CA ALA A 151 27.54 1.01 20.12
C ALA A 151 26.92 -0.28 20.68
N ASP A 152 26.23 -0.22 21.82
CA ASP A 152 25.51 -1.36 22.41
C ASP A 152 24.40 -1.85 21.47
N LEU A 153 23.65 -0.93 20.85
CA LEU A 153 22.66 -1.25 19.81
C LEU A 153 23.30 -1.98 18.61
N SER A 154 24.55 -1.67 18.23
CA SER A 154 25.22 -2.34 17.10
C SER A 154 25.27 -3.87 17.25
N HIS A 155 25.37 -4.37 18.48
CA HIS A 155 25.39 -5.80 18.80
C HIS A 155 24.00 -6.47 18.78
N LEU A 156 22.92 -5.68 18.71
CA LEU A 156 21.53 -6.15 18.75
C LEU A 156 20.82 -6.12 17.39
N ILE A 157 21.40 -5.46 16.38
CA ILE A 157 20.75 -5.31 15.06
C ILE A 157 21.41 -6.25 14.03
N HIS A 158 20.61 -7.03 13.31
CA HIS A 158 21.08 -8.03 12.35
C HIS A 158 21.70 -7.40 11.09
N HIS A 159 23.03 -7.49 10.95
CA HIS A 159 23.82 -6.86 9.87
C HIS A 159 23.51 -7.34 8.43
N GLU A 160 22.56 -8.25 8.24
CA GLU A 160 22.14 -8.78 6.94
C GLU A 160 21.38 -7.75 6.06
N ALA A 161 21.02 -6.59 6.61
CA ALA A 161 20.31 -5.53 5.91
C ALA A 161 20.87 -4.13 6.27
N PRO A 162 20.99 -3.20 5.29
CA PRO A 162 21.53 -1.87 5.54
C PRO A 162 20.76 -1.04 6.57
N TYR A 163 21.48 -0.20 7.30
CA TYR A 163 20.91 0.77 8.24
C TYR A 163 20.97 2.19 7.73
N LEU A 164 20.04 2.99 8.23
CA LEU A 164 20.14 4.45 8.22
C LEU A 164 20.17 4.99 9.65
N PHE A 165 20.95 6.04 9.83
CA PHE A 165 20.97 6.93 10.99
C PHE A 165 20.23 8.21 10.57
N GLN A 166 19.39 8.76 11.41
CA GLN A 166 18.49 9.86 11.03
C GLN A 166 18.28 10.84 12.18
N LYS A 167 18.27 12.14 11.84
CA LYS A 167 18.03 13.22 12.80
C LYS A 167 16.68 13.02 13.50
N TYR A 168 16.71 13.11 14.81
CA TYR A 168 15.55 12.94 15.67
C TYR A 168 14.71 14.22 15.74
N VAL A 169 13.39 14.06 15.83
CA VAL A 169 12.41 15.15 15.99
C VAL A 169 11.75 14.96 17.36
N LYS A 170 12.26 15.67 18.37
CA LYS A 170 11.78 15.64 19.77
C LYS A 170 10.31 16.06 19.89
N GLU A 171 9.89 16.95 19.02
CA GLU A 171 8.57 17.57 18.93
C GLU A 171 7.51 16.51 18.57
N SER A 172 7.91 15.57 17.71
CA SER A 172 7.14 14.42 17.27
C SER A 172 7.42 13.14 18.09
N HIS A 173 7.97 13.25 19.30
CA HIS A 173 8.19 12.06 20.13
C HIS A 173 6.88 11.31 20.37
N GLY A 174 6.87 10.01 20.04
CA GLY A 174 5.71 9.14 20.25
C GLY A 174 4.51 9.49 19.38
N ARG A 175 4.61 10.43 18.42
CA ARG A 175 3.47 10.97 17.66
C ARG A 175 3.82 11.18 16.20
N ASP A 176 2.95 10.77 15.29
CA ASP A 176 3.08 11.10 13.85
C ASP A 176 1.72 11.13 13.14
N VAL A 177 1.68 11.75 11.96
CA VAL A 177 0.46 11.81 11.14
C VAL A 177 0.61 10.92 9.91
N ARG A 178 -0.16 9.82 9.87
CA ARG A 178 -0.35 9.00 8.67
C ARG A 178 -1.37 9.68 7.76
N VAL A 179 -0.92 10.13 6.60
CA VAL A 179 -1.76 10.66 5.52
C VAL A 179 -1.98 9.58 4.48
N ILE A 180 -3.23 9.28 4.13
CA ILE A 180 -3.53 8.37 3.01
C ILE A 180 -3.84 9.18 1.76
N VAL A 181 -3.12 8.88 0.68
CA VAL A 181 -3.31 9.45 -0.65
C VAL A 181 -3.80 8.36 -1.59
N VAL A 182 -4.86 8.65 -2.35
CA VAL A 182 -5.39 7.82 -3.44
C VAL A 182 -5.61 8.72 -4.66
N GLY A 183 -5.06 8.34 -5.82
CA GLY A 183 -5.22 9.07 -7.07
C GLY A 183 -4.75 10.53 -7.03
N GLY A 184 -3.69 10.82 -6.24
CA GLY A 184 -3.19 12.19 -6.03
C GLY A 184 -4.06 13.07 -5.13
N ARG A 185 -4.98 12.48 -4.35
CA ARG A 185 -5.84 13.20 -3.37
C ARG A 185 -5.67 12.63 -1.98
N VAL A 186 -5.62 13.47 -0.95
CA VAL A 186 -5.71 13.01 0.45
C VAL A 186 -7.14 12.55 0.73
N VAL A 187 -7.30 11.32 1.20
CA VAL A 187 -8.60 10.68 1.45
C VAL A 187 -8.82 10.29 2.92
N GLY A 188 -7.78 10.37 3.75
CA GLY A 188 -7.87 10.15 5.19
C GLY A 188 -6.59 10.56 5.91
N THR A 189 -6.71 11.03 7.15
CA THR A 189 -5.59 11.51 7.98
C THR A 189 -5.74 11.03 9.42
N MET A 190 -4.74 10.32 9.92
CA MET A 190 -4.74 9.72 11.26
C MET A 190 -3.50 10.16 12.05
N LEU A 191 -3.75 10.82 13.18
CA LEU A 191 -2.74 11.04 14.21
C LEU A 191 -2.55 9.70 14.94
N ARG A 192 -1.32 9.21 15.02
CA ARG A 192 -0.95 8.01 15.80
C ARG A 192 -0.16 8.47 17.03
N CYS A 193 -0.54 7.96 18.20
CA CYS A 193 0.11 8.25 19.48
C CYS A 193 0.58 6.96 20.15
N SER A 194 1.81 6.96 20.66
CA SER A 194 2.34 5.96 21.58
C SER A 194 1.60 6.00 22.92
N THR A 195 1.44 4.83 23.55
CA THR A 195 0.70 4.65 24.82
C THR A 195 1.61 4.34 26.01
N ASP A 196 2.91 4.14 25.78
CA ASP A 196 3.87 3.68 26.79
C ASP A 196 5.14 4.55 26.89
N GLY A 197 5.10 5.74 26.28
CA GLY A 197 6.22 6.70 26.31
C GLY A 197 7.39 6.32 25.40
N ARG A 198 7.26 5.32 24.52
CA ARG A 198 8.24 5.06 23.46
C ARG A 198 8.01 5.97 22.25
N MET A 199 9.09 6.26 21.51
CA MET A 199 9.09 7.09 20.31
C MET A 199 8.19 6.55 19.18
N GLN A 200 8.02 5.22 19.09
CA GLN A 200 7.32 4.56 18.00
C GLN A 200 5.79 4.60 18.22
N SER A 201 5.12 5.50 17.50
CA SER A 201 3.66 5.69 17.47
C SER A 201 2.85 4.55 16.81
N ASN A 202 3.51 3.56 16.19
CA ASN A 202 2.83 2.58 15.33
C ASN A 202 1.80 1.73 16.10
N CYS A 203 0.56 1.66 15.60
CA CYS A 203 -0.51 0.90 16.26
C CYS A 203 -0.18 -0.60 16.41
N SER A 204 0.68 -1.15 15.54
CA SER A 204 1.22 -2.51 15.63
C SER A 204 2.14 -2.77 16.83
N LEU A 205 2.49 -1.75 17.61
CA LEU A 205 3.31 -1.82 18.82
C LEU A 205 2.55 -1.44 20.10
N GLY A 206 1.24 -1.14 20.00
CA GLY A 206 0.39 -0.70 21.12
C GLY A 206 -0.07 0.76 21.01
N GLY A 207 0.38 1.52 20.01
CA GLY A 207 -0.09 2.89 19.77
C GLY A 207 -1.58 2.98 19.39
N VAL A 208 -2.19 4.13 19.65
CA VAL A 208 -3.59 4.44 19.31
C VAL A 208 -3.63 5.37 18.10
N GLY A 209 -4.47 5.06 17.12
CA GLY A 209 -4.74 5.91 15.96
C GLY A 209 -6.07 6.63 16.10
N MET A 210 -6.10 7.93 15.81
CA MET A 210 -7.30 8.78 15.83
C MET A 210 -7.40 9.57 14.53
N MET A 211 -8.60 9.67 13.95
CA MET A 211 -8.85 10.55 12.81
C MET A 211 -8.58 12.01 13.20
N CYS A 212 -7.82 12.72 12.40
CA CYS A 212 -7.43 14.11 12.65
C CYS A 212 -7.65 14.98 11.40
N SER A 213 -7.85 16.28 11.59
CA SER A 213 -7.79 17.25 10.50
C SER A 213 -6.34 17.66 10.27
N LEU A 214 -5.87 17.59 9.02
CA LEU A 214 -4.54 18.05 8.63
C LEU A 214 -4.65 19.40 7.89
N ILE A 215 -3.77 20.34 8.23
CA ILE A 215 -3.65 21.63 7.53
C ILE A 215 -3.20 21.44 6.08
N GLU A 216 -3.50 22.41 5.23
CA GLU A 216 -3.31 22.26 3.77
C GLU A 216 -1.84 22.04 3.39
N GLN A 217 -0.89 22.64 4.12
CA GLN A 217 0.55 22.39 3.94
C GLN A 217 0.91 20.91 4.05
N GLY A 218 0.38 20.20 5.06
CA GLY A 218 0.65 18.77 5.27
C GLY A 218 -0.02 17.89 4.20
N LYS A 219 -1.21 18.28 3.72
CA LYS A 219 -1.89 17.60 2.61
C LYS A 219 -1.14 17.75 1.29
N GLN A 220 -0.74 18.97 0.95
CA GLN A 220 0.02 19.25 -0.27
C GLN A 220 1.40 18.58 -0.23
N LEU A 221 2.07 18.53 0.93
CA LEU A 221 3.30 17.76 1.12
C LEU A 221 3.08 16.26 0.84
N ALA A 222 2.03 15.65 1.37
CA ALA A 222 1.74 14.23 1.11
C ALA A 222 1.43 13.95 -0.37
N ILE A 223 0.72 14.85 -1.06
CA ILE A 223 0.43 14.75 -2.51
C ILE A 223 1.71 14.95 -3.34
N GLN A 224 2.57 15.89 -2.96
CA GLN A 224 3.89 16.09 -3.60
C GLN A 224 4.74 14.82 -3.48
N VAL A 225 4.82 14.24 -2.28
CA VAL A 225 5.54 12.99 -2.01
C VAL A 225 4.98 11.82 -2.83
N SER A 226 3.65 11.63 -2.88
CA SER A 226 3.05 10.56 -3.68
C SER A 226 3.34 10.73 -5.18
N ASN A 227 3.31 11.97 -5.67
CA ASN A 227 3.53 12.28 -7.08
C ASN A 227 5.00 12.05 -7.50
N ILE A 228 5.97 12.45 -6.68
CA ILE A 228 7.40 12.18 -6.94
C ILE A 228 7.69 10.67 -6.94
N LEU A 229 7.14 9.94 -5.97
CA LEU A 229 7.33 8.49 -5.86
C LEU A 229 6.51 7.68 -6.88
N GLY A 230 5.66 8.32 -7.70
CA GLY A 230 4.81 7.66 -8.69
C GLY A 230 3.69 6.78 -8.08
N MET A 231 3.26 7.09 -6.86
CA MET A 231 2.32 6.30 -6.07
C MET A 231 0.87 6.64 -6.38
N ASP A 232 0.09 5.62 -6.74
CA ASP A 232 -1.35 5.70 -6.96
C ASP A 232 -2.14 5.61 -5.64
N VAL A 233 -1.67 4.77 -4.70
CA VAL A 233 -2.28 4.49 -3.39
C VAL A 233 -1.15 4.35 -2.37
N CYS A 234 -1.05 5.26 -1.41
CA CYS A 234 0.02 5.22 -0.40
C CYS A 234 -0.38 5.82 0.95
N GLY A 235 0.33 5.37 1.99
CA GLY A 235 0.39 6.05 3.29
C GLY A 235 1.70 6.83 3.43
N ILE A 236 1.63 8.14 3.63
CA ILE A 236 2.79 8.99 3.93
C ILE A 236 2.78 9.28 5.44
N ASP A 237 3.85 8.96 6.15
CA ASP A 237 4.01 9.30 7.57
C ASP A 237 4.79 10.62 7.71
N LEU A 238 4.19 11.60 8.39
CA LEU A 238 4.75 12.92 8.62
C LEU A 238 5.06 13.13 10.12
N LEU A 239 6.26 13.63 10.43
CA LEU A 239 6.59 14.14 11.76
C LEU A 239 6.24 15.63 11.85
N MET A 240 5.80 16.04 13.04
CA MET A 240 5.43 17.43 13.38
C MET A 240 6.59 18.16 14.05
N LYS A 241 6.67 19.47 13.85
CA LYS A 241 7.64 20.37 14.52
C LYS A 241 6.92 21.46 15.32
N ASP A 242 7.63 22.07 16.27
CA ASP A 242 7.12 23.15 17.15
C ASP A 242 6.65 24.40 16.39
N ASP A 243 7.13 24.62 15.16
CA ASP A 243 6.70 25.71 14.26
C ASP A 243 5.41 25.39 13.48
N GLY A 244 4.79 24.23 13.72
CA GLY A 244 3.62 23.74 13.00
C GLY A 244 3.91 23.16 11.61
N SER A 245 5.18 23.12 11.19
CA SER A 245 5.59 22.50 9.94
C SER A 245 5.75 20.98 10.06
N PHE A 246 5.90 20.33 8.90
CA PHE A 246 6.02 18.88 8.79
C PHE A 246 7.31 18.48 8.07
N CYS A 247 7.81 17.29 8.37
CA CYS A 247 8.84 16.61 7.58
C CYS A 247 8.48 15.14 7.34
N VAL A 248 8.95 14.59 6.23
CA VAL A 248 8.59 13.23 5.79
C VAL A 248 9.40 12.21 6.60
N CYS A 249 8.71 11.22 7.18
CA CYS A 249 9.32 10.11 7.91
C CYS A 249 9.49 8.86 7.03
N GLU A 250 8.43 8.49 6.31
CA GLU A 250 8.34 7.24 5.55
C GLU A 250 7.19 7.30 4.51
N ALA A 251 7.34 6.62 3.38
CA ALA A 251 6.26 6.35 2.43
C ALA A 251 5.95 4.84 2.38
N ASN A 252 4.67 4.47 2.39
CA ASN A 252 4.21 3.08 2.44
C ASN A 252 3.30 2.79 1.23
N ALA A 253 3.60 1.72 0.49
CA ALA A 253 2.71 1.20 -0.55
C ALA A 253 1.45 0.50 -0.02
N ASN A 254 1.46 0.09 1.25
CA ASN A 254 0.32 -0.52 1.93
C ASN A 254 -0.39 0.50 2.82
N VAL A 255 -1.72 0.56 2.69
CA VAL A 255 -2.62 1.45 3.44
C VAL A 255 -3.43 0.65 4.47
N GLY A 256 -3.87 1.32 5.53
CA GLY A 256 -4.49 0.68 6.70
C GLY A 256 -5.46 1.60 7.44
N LEU A 257 -6.55 1.94 6.77
CA LEU A 257 -7.78 2.56 7.28
C LEU A 257 -8.94 2.03 6.43
N ASP A 258 -10.19 2.29 6.84
CA ASP A 258 -11.37 2.09 5.99
C ASP A 258 -11.40 3.12 4.85
N VAL A 259 -10.65 2.80 3.79
CA VAL A 259 -10.58 3.54 2.51
C VAL A 259 -10.83 2.58 1.33
N ALA A 260 -11.30 1.37 1.62
CA ALA A 260 -11.41 0.27 0.65
C ALA A 260 -12.33 0.61 -0.54
N GLY A 261 -13.48 1.25 -0.27
CA GLY A 261 -14.39 1.75 -1.31
C GLY A 261 -13.73 2.77 -2.23
N ILE A 262 -13.03 3.76 -1.66
CA ILE A 262 -12.36 4.84 -2.41
C ILE A 262 -11.26 4.29 -3.32
N ILE A 263 -10.54 3.25 -2.88
CA ILE A 263 -9.54 2.55 -3.69
C ILE A 263 -10.22 1.80 -4.85
N ALA A 264 -11.39 1.21 -4.63
CA ALA A 264 -12.15 0.51 -5.66
C ALA A 264 -12.75 1.48 -6.70
N ASP A 265 -13.35 2.59 -6.26
CA ASP A 265 -13.81 3.69 -7.15
C ASP A 265 -12.67 4.22 -8.01
N TYR A 266 -11.50 4.47 -7.41
CA TYR A 266 -10.32 4.93 -8.16
C TYR A 266 -9.84 3.88 -9.17
N ALA A 267 -9.77 2.59 -8.79
CA ALA A 267 -9.39 1.51 -9.70
C ALA A 267 -10.34 1.39 -10.90
N ALA A 268 -11.66 1.51 -10.68
CA ALA A 268 -12.65 1.50 -11.76
C ALA A 268 -12.50 2.72 -12.70
N SER A 269 -12.22 3.90 -12.15
CA SER A 269 -12.01 5.14 -12.93
C SER A 269 -10.86 5.04 -13.95
N LEU A 270 -9.83 4.23 -13.66
CA LEU A 270 -8.71 3.97 -14.57
C LEU A 270 -9.15 3.16 -15.80
N LEU A 271 -10.08 2.21 -15.64
CA LEU A 271 -10.64 1.41 -16.73
C LEU A 271 -11.54 2.25 -17.64
N SER A 272 -12.41 3.07 -17.04
CA SER A 272 -13.29 3.99 -17.77
C SER A 272 -12.51 5.06 -18.54
N SER A 273 -11.38 5.52 -18.01
CA SER A 273 -10.45 6.41 -18.74
C SER A 273 -9.89 5.77 -20.02
N GLY A 274 -9.63 4.45 -20.00
CA GLY A 274 -9.24 3.67 -21.17
C GLY A 274 -10.36 3.53 -22.23
N ARG A 275 -11.64 3.59 -21.86
CA ARG A 275 -12.77 3.54 -22.80
C ARG A 275 -12.81 4.78 -23.71
N LEU A 276 -12.41 5.96 -23.23
CA LEU A 276 -12.30 7.18 -24.05
C LEU A 276 -11.15 7.13 -25.05
N THR A 277 -9.92 6.83 -24.61
CA THR A 277 -8.75 6.75 -25.50
C THR A 277 -8.91 5.65 -26.55
N ARG A 278 -9.49 4.50 -26.20
CA ARG A 278 -9.81 3.44 -27.17
C ARG A 278 -10.89 3.86 -28.18
N ARG A 279 -11.89 4.65 -27.77
CA ARG A 279 -12.86 5.27 -28.71
C ARG A 279 -12.20 6.26 -29.67
N MET A 280 -11.31 7.13 -29.21
CA MET A 280 -10.60 8.06 -30.10
C MET A 280 -9.64 7.35 -31.05
N SER A 281 -8.93 6.33 -30.58
CA SER A 281 -8.09 5.44 -31.40
C SER A 281 -8.91 4.74 -32.51
N LEU A 282 -10.08 4.19 -32.17
CA LEU A 282 -10.99 3.60 -33.16
C LEU A 282 -11.54 4.64 -34.14
N LEU A 283 -11.92 5.84 -33.69
CA LEU A 283 -12.37 6.92 -34.57
C LEU A 283 -11.30 7.34 -35.58
N SER A 284 -10.03 7.39 -35.19
CA SER A 284 -8.93 7.65 -36.13
C SER A 284 -8.71 6.54 -37.17
N VAL A 285 -9.01 5.28 -36.84
CA VAL A 285 -8.90 4.14 -37.76
C VAL A 285 -10.11 4.05 -38.72
N VAL A 286 -11.30 4.45 -38.27
CA VAL A 286 -12.51 4.46 -39.10
C VAL A 286 -12.47 5.55 -40.18
N SER A 287 -11.74 6.65 -39.97
CA SER A 287 -11.58 7.73 -40.97
C SER A 287 -10.79 7.36 -42.23
N THR A 288 -10.16 6.17 -42.31
CA THR A 288 -9.34 5.76 -43.47
C THR A 288 -9.94 4.62 -44.30
N ALA A 289 -11.25 4.34 -44.16
CA ALA A 289 -11.91 3.22 -44.81
C ALA A 289 -13.16 3.64 -45.61
N SER A 290 -12.97 4.38 -46.71
CA SER A 290 -14.03 4.65 -47.69
C SER A 290 -13.46 4.91 -49.08
N GLU A 291 -13.35 3.87 -49.92
CA GLU A 291 -13.69 3.91 -51.36
C GLU A 291 -13.48 2.54 -52.02
N THR A 292 -14.58 1.83 -52.32
CA THR A 292 -14.85 1.13 -53.61
C THR A 292 -16.22 0.44 -53.57
N SER A 293 -16.86 0.32 -54.74
CA SER A 293 -18.18 -0.30 -54.99
C SER A 293 -18.03 -1.71 -55.59
N GLU A 294 -18.96 -2.66 -55.44
CA GLU A 294 -20.18 -2.79 -56.28
C GLU A 294 -21.13 -3.93 -55.83
N LEU A 295 -22.28 -4.00 -56.51
CA LEU A 295 -23.41 -4.96 -56.58
C LEU A 295 -23.38 -6.33 -55.85
N GLY A 296 -24.56 -6.74 -55.36
CA GLY A 296 -25.01 -8.15 -55.16
C GLY A 296 -26.32 -8.39 -55.96
N PRO A 297 -27.28 -9.27 -55.57
CA PRO A 297 -27.34 -10.39 -54.59
C PRO A 297 -27.83 -11.69 -55.33
N PRO A 298 -28.69 -12.65 -54.84
CA PRO A 298 -29.19 -13.03 -53.50
C PRO A 298 -29.28 -14.57 -53.18
N ALA A 299 -29.78 -14.88 -51.95
CA ALA A 299 -30.86 -15.86 -51.65
C ALA A 299 -30.60 -17.10 -50.75
N SER A 300 -31.70 -17.55 -50.11
CA SER A 300 -31.94 -18.78 -49.30
C SER A 300 -31.38 -18.86 -47.86
N THR A 301 -31.90 -19.69 -46.94
CA THR A 301 -33.21 -19.68 -46.21
C THR A 301 -33.37 -20.93 -45.32
N ALA A 302 -33.59 -20.80 -43.99
CA ALA A 302 -34.29 -21.72 -43.04
C ALA A 302 -34.09 -21.14 -41.58
N VAL A 303 -34.91 -21.17 -40.50
CA VAL A 303 -35.94 -22.07 -39.87
C VAL A 303 -35.46 -23.49 -39.52
N ASP A 304 -35.80 -24.15 -38.40
CA ASP A 304 -36.71 -23.91 -37.26
C ASP A 304 -36.13 -24.62 -35.97
N ASN A 305 -36.69 -24.77 -34.74
CA ASN A 305 -38.01 -24.51 -34.12
C ASN A 305 -37.87 -24.10 -32.61
N MET A 306 -38.33 -24.91 -31.63
CA MET A 306 -38.52 -24.52 -30.21
C MET A 306 -38.38 -25.67 -29.16
N SER A 307 -38.47 -25.30 -27.87
CA SER A 307 -39.04 -26.06 -26.70
C SER A 307 -38.14 -27.04 -25.89
N ALA A 308 -38.44 -27.44 -24.64
CA ALA A 308 -39.07 -26.79 -23.44
C ALA A 308 -39.05 -27.74 -22.19
N SER A 309 -39.25 -27.21 -20.96
CA SER A 309 -39.62 -27.92 -19.67
C SER A 309 -38.54 -28.82 -19.00
N SER A 310 -38.13 -28.69 -17.70
CA SER A 310 -38.74 -28.95 -16.35
C SER A 310 -38.75 -30.44 -15.90
N SER A 311 -38.53 -30.89 -14.65
CA SER A 311 -38.30 -30.32 -13.28
C SER A 311 -37.35 -31.28 -12.47
N SER A 312 -37.20 -31.42 -11.13
CA SER A 312 -37.68 -30.83 -9.82
C SER A 312 -36.69 -31.31 -8.71
N VAL A 313 -36.29 -30.51 -7.71
CA VAL A 313 -36.81 -30.33 -6.32
C VAL A 313 -36.98 -31.60 -5.46
N ASP A 314 -36.17 -31.73 -4.38
CA ASP A 314 -36.44 -32.23 -3.00
C ASP A 314 -35.09 -32.58 -2.28
N SER A 315 -34.93 -32.71 -0.94
CA SER A 315 -35.44 -32.03 0.28
C SER A 315 -34.66 -32.57 1.53
N ASP A 316 -34.50 -31.79 2.62
CA ASP A 316 -33.73 -32.17 3.85
C ASP A 316 -34.45 -33.17 4.80
N PRO A 317 -33.80 -33.68 5.88
CA PRO A 317 -33.97 -33.00 7.20
C PRO A 317 -32.80 -33.08 8.23
N GLU A 318 -32.80 -32.06 9.11
CA GLU A 318 -32.48 -31.96 10.57
C GLU A 318 -31.83 -33.15 11.34
N THR A 319 -30.96 -32.95 12.35
CA THR A 319 -31.33 -32.36 13.67
C THR A 319 -30.16 -31.91 14.59
N GLU A 320 -30.48 -30.89 15.41
CA GLU A 320 -29.99 -30.35 16.71
C GLU A 320 -28.76 -30.90 17.48
N GLY A 321 -28.17 -30.05 18.36
CA GLY A 321 -27.04 -30.46 19.23
C GLY A 321 -26.40 -29.51 20.28
N GLU A 322 -27.05 -28.41 20.70
CA GLU A 322 -26.69 -27.57 21.90
C GLU A 322 -25.25 -26.95 22.02
N LEU A 323 -24.88 -26.17 23.06
CA LEU A 323 -25.43 -24.91 23.62
C LEU A 323 -24.40 -24.35 24.63
N LEU A 324 -23.85 -23.13 24.47
CA LEU A 324 -23.09 -22.45 25.54
C LEU A 324 -23.12 -20.90 25.48
N THR A 325 -24.04 -20.34 26.26
CA THR A 325 -24.07 -19.00 26.91
C THR A 325 -23.24 -17.82 26.37
N LYS A 326 -23.92 -16.73 26.00
CA LYS A 326 -23.36 -15.38 25.87
C LYS A 326 -23.03 -14.75 27.23
N LEU A 327 -21.98 -13.92 27.29
CA LEU A 327 -21.79 -12.86 28.31
C LEU A 327 -21.51 -11.52 27.60
N PRO A 328 -21.88 -10.36 28.19
CA PRO A 328 -21.87 -9.07 27.50
C PRO A 328 -20.47 -8.41 27.44
N GLY A 329 -20.30 -7.49 26.49
CA GLY A 329 -18.99 -6.90 26.17
C GLY A 329 -18.47 -5.90 27.21
N GLY A 330 -17.15 -5.92 27.42
CA GLY A 330 -16.44 -5.01 28.34
C GLY A 330 -15.10 -4.47 27.83
N LEU A 331 -14.72 -4.70 26.56
CA LEU A 331 -13.40 -4.31 26.02
C LEU A 331 -13.38 -3.01 25.21
N PHE A 332 -14.53 -2.49 24.77
CA PHE A 332 -14.59 -1.39 23.79
C PHE A 332 -14.39 0.03 24.36
N ASN A 333 -14.37 0.20 25.70
CA ASN A 333 -14.46 1.54 26.29
C ASN A 333 -13.10 2.26 26.48
N MET A 334 -11.99 1.54 26.71
CA MET A 334 -10.70 2.21 27.03
C MET A 334 -10.16 3.08 25.90
N ASN A 335 -10.21 2.60 24.65
CA ASN A 335 -9.75 3.39 23.50
C ASN A 335 -10.58 4.68 23.30
N GLN A 336 -11.87 4.64 23.65
CA GLN A 336 -12.78 5.78 23.50
C GLN A 336 -12.67 6.77 24.66
N LEU A 337 -12.38 6.29 25.88
CA LEU A 337 -12.02 7.14 27.02
C LEU A 337 -10.67 7.85 26.79
N LEU A 338 -9.62 7.12 26.39
CA LEU A 338 -8.31 7.70 26.09
C LEU A 338 -8.36 8.69 24.92
N ALA A 339 -9.17 8.44 23.89
CA ALA A 339 -9.37 9.39 22.80
C ALA A 339 -10.04 10.71 23.27
N ASN A 340 -10.96 10.63 24.24
CA ASN A 340 -11.58 11.82 24.83
C ASN A 340 -10.60 12.59 25.74
N GLU A 341 -9.78 11.91 26.53
CA GLU A 341 -8.76 12.55 27.38
C GLU A 341 -7.66 13.23 26.54
N ILE A 342 -7.20 12.60 25.46
CA ILE A 342 -6.19 13.21 24.58
C ILE A 342 -6.78 14.39 23.79
N LYS A 343 -8.08 14.36 23.44
CA LYS A 343 -8.72 15.49 22.76
C LYS A 343 -8.71 16.77 23.60
N LEU A 344 -8.86 16.65 24.93
CA LEU A 344 -8.74 17.74 25.89
C LEU A 344 -7.29 18.29 26.06
N LEU A 345 -6.32 17.76 25.31
CA LEU A 345 -4.92 18.23 25.24
C LEU A 345 -4.56 18.78 23.84
N VAL A 346 -5.55 18.93 22.94
CA VAL A 346 -5.36 19.34 21.52
C VAL A 346 -6.28 20.51 21.12
N ASP A 347 -7.40 20.70 21.81
CA ASP A 347 -8.26 21.89 21.73
C ASP A 347 -7.78 23.02 22.69
#